data_AF-A0A523S9F4-F1
#
_entry.id   AF-A0A523S9F4-F1
#
_cell.length_a   1.000
_cell.length_b   1.000
_cell.length_c   1.000
_cell.angle_alpha   90.00
_cell.angle_beta   90.00
_cell.angle_gamma   90.00
#
_symmetry.space_group_name_H-M   'P 1'
#
loop_
_entity.id
_entity.type
_entity.pdbx_description
1 polymer ?
#
loop_
_entity_poly.entity_id
_entity_poly.type
_entity_poly.pdbx_seq_one_letter_code
_entity_poly.pdbx_strand_id
1 'polypeptide(L)'
;MSEEKENMLNLLEEFKTTLVYLIDSRDKLASEIEELRTARREADEKASAADEKNEKLESDLEAAVAKGDKAASKVSSLKGQVKDLKSQLTEVEASSTDAVDAIVKERDELRAEMDEITSKLSRVSELYRETSAEKEALQEKVDVSDLLGIYIVLLETVFYGKPHARILYTLHDIKKPIKRKNLADSSGIMPAQVLKAIHDLANENLVSYNEDTQQVTLKKEIM
;
A
#
# COMPACT_ATOMS: atom_id res chain seq x y z
N MET A 1 -25.65 125.47 71.51
CA MET A 1 -25.78 125.03 70.11
C MET A 1 -27.14 124.34 69.98
N SER A 2 -27.85 124.49 68.85
CA SER A 2 -29.21 123.92 68.68
C SER A 2 -29.20 122.39 68.84
N GLU A 3 -30.20 121.83 69.51
CA GLU A 3 -30.45 120.40 69.71
C GLU A 3 -30.41 119.60 68.39
N GLU A 4 -30.79 120.24 67.28
CA GLU A 4 -30.70 119.67 65.93
C GLU A 4 -29.25 119.39 65.48
N LYS A 5 -28.28 120.22 65.90
CA LYS A 5 -26.87 120.01 65.55
C LYS A 5 -26.28 118.81 66.29
N GLU A 6 -26.72 118.57 67.52
CA GLU A 6 -26.28 117.43 68.33
C GLU A 6 -26.86 116.11 67.78
N ASN A 7 -28.15 116.10 67.42
CA ASN A 7 -28.77 114.97 66.73
C ASN A 7 -28.10 114.65 65.38
N MET A 8 -27.72 115.68 64.60
CA MET A 8 -27.03 115.50 63.33
C MET A 8 -25.61 114.93 63.52
N LEU A 9 -24.90 115.32 64.57
CA LEU A 9 -23.58 114.77 64.91
C LEU A 9 -23.67 113.30 65.30
N ASN A 10 -24.65 112.92 66.13
CA ASN A 10 -24.88 111.52 66.50
C ASN A 10 -25.20 110.65 65.27
N LEU A 11 -26.05 111.16 64.37
CA LEU A 11 -26.37 110.46 63.12
C LEU A 11 -25.14 110.28 62.21
N LEU A 12 -24.25 111.28 62.16
CA LEU A 12 -22.99 111.20 61.42
C LEU A 12 -22.01 110.17 62.04
N GLU A 13 -21.97 110.04 63.36
CA GLU A 13 -21.15 109.03 64.04
C GLU A 13 -21.68 107.61 63.84
N GLU A 14 -23.00 107.42 63.90
CA GLU A 14 -23.66 106.14 63.57
C GLU A 14 -23.43 105.76 62.09
N PHE A 15 -23.57 106.74 61.19
CA PHE A 15 -23.29 106.55 59.77
C PHE A 15 -21.83 106.18 59.52
N LYS A 16 -20.88 106.84 60.19
CA LYS A 16 -19.45 106.52 60.13
C LYS A 16 -19.18 105.10 60.63
N THR A 17 -19.76 104.70 61.76
CA THR A 17 -19.61 103.35 62.31
C THR A 17 -20.13 102.30 61.34
N THR A 18 -21.29 102.56 60.72
CA THR A 18 -21.88 101.70 59.69
C THR A 18 -20.99 101.60 58.45
N LEU A 19 -20.42 102.72 57.99
CA LEU A 19 -19.48 102.73 56.87
C LEU A 19 -18.23 101.90 57.14
N VAL A 20 -17.65 102.01 58.34
CA VAL A 20 -16.48 101.20 58.72
C VAL A 20 -16.83 99.71 58.70
N TYR A 21 -17.97 99.32 59.29
CA TYR A 21 -18.44 97.93 59.26
C TYR A 21 -18.65 97.41 57.83
N LEU A 22 -19.25 98.23 56.96
CA LEU A 22 -19.45 97.88 55.55
C LEU A 22 -18.13 97.71 54.79
N ILE A 23 -17.13 98.54 55.08
CA ILE A 23 -15.79 98.41 54.49
C ILE A 23 -15.13 97.10 54.92
N ASP A 24 -15.13 96.80 56.22
CA ASP A 24 -14.57 95.54 56.75
C ASP A 24 -15.28 94.31 56.19
N SER A 25 -16.61 94.36 56.10
CA SER A 25 -17.40 93.28 55.49
C SER A 25 -17.08 93.11 54.00
N ARG A 26 -16.89 94.21 53.26
CA ARG A 26 -16.55 94.18 51.84
C ARG A 26 -15.15 93.61 51.62
N ASP A 27 -14.19 93.92 52.48
CA ASP A 27 -12.83 93.40 52.38
C ASP A 27 -12.78 91.90 52.73
N LYS A 28 -13.57 91.44 53.72
CA LYS A 28 -13.74 90.00 54.01
C LYS A 28 -14.36 89.25 52.81
N LEU A 29 -15.45 89.78 52.26
CA LEU A 29 -16.09 89.18 51.08
C LEU A 29 -15.15 89.16 49.87
N ALA A 30 -14.30 90.17 49.70
CA ALA A 30 -13.31 90.18 48.63
C ALA A 30 -12.27 89.05 48.80
N SER A 31 -11.82 88.80 50.03
CA SER A 31 -10.91 87.68 50.33
C SER A 31 -11.57 86.32 50.06
N GLU A 32 -12.80 86.12 50.54
CA GLU A 32 -13.56 84.88 50.31
C GLU A 32 -13.81 84.63 48.82
N ILE A 33 -14.10 85.68 48.04
CA ILE A 33 -14.28 85.57 46.58
C ILE A 33 -12.99 85.09 45.90
N GLU A 34 -11.81 85.59 46.31
CA GLU A 34 -10.55 85.13 45.71
C GLU A 34 -10.22 83.69 46.10
N GLU A 35 -10.46 83.28 47.35
CA GLU A 35 -10.31 81.89 47.77
C GLU A 35 -11.25 80.94 47.00
N LEU A 36 -12.51 81.35 46.78
CA LEU A 36 -13.45 80.58 45.98
C LEU A 36 -13.01 80.51 44.50
N ARG A 37 -12.40 81.56 43.96
CA ARG A 37 -11.88 81.58 42.60
C ARG A 37 -10.70 80.63 42.43
N THR A 38 -9.77 80.61 43.38
CA THR A 38 -8.62 79.69 43.34
C THR A 38 -9.10 78.25 43.51
N ALA A 39 -9.95 77.98 44.50
CA ALA A 39 -10.52 76.65 44.71
C ALA A 39 -11.30 76.14 43.49
N ARG A 40 -12.05 77.02 42.81
CA ARG A 40 -12.75 76.67 41.57
C ARG A 40 -11.79 76.31 40.45
N ARG A 41 -10.71 77.07 40.25
CA ARG A 41 -9.69 76.75 39.23
C ARG A 41 -9.04 75.40 39.49
N GLU A 42 -8.66 75.12 40.75
CA GLU A 42 -8.08 73.82 41.11
C GLU A 42 -9.06 72.67 40.90
N ALA A 43 -10.35 72.89 41.16
CA ALA A 43 -11.39 71.89 40.91
C ALA A 43 -11.57 71.64 39.41
N ASP A 44 -11.60 72.71 38.59
CA ASP A 44 -11.71 72.61 37.14
C ASP A 44 -10.50 71.88 36.52
N GLU A 45 -9.27 72.16 37.00
CA GLU A 45 -8.06 71.44 36.58
C GLU A 45 -8.09 69.96 36.95
N LYS A 46 -8.54 69.62 38.17
CA LYS A 46 -8.70 68.23 38.60
C LYS A 46 -9.77 67.50 37.80
N ALA A 47 -10.87 68.17 37.47
CA ALA A 47 -11.92 67.62 36.63
C ALA A 47 -11.38 67.30 35.22
N SER A 48 -10.68 68.25 34.59
CA SER A 48 -10.06 68.03 33.28
C SER A 48 -9.07 66.86 33.28
N ALA A 49 -8.23 66.75 34.31
CA ALA A 49 -7.28 65.64 34.42
C ALA A 49 -7.97 64.28 34.66
N ALA A 50 -9.11 64.28 35.36
CA ALA A 50 -9.91 63.08 35.55
C ALA A 50 -10.60 62.64 34.24
N ASP A 51 -11.09 63.60 33.45
CA ASP A 51 -11.71 63.34 32.15
C ASP A 51 -10.70 62.73 31.17
N GLU A 52 -9.50 63.32 31.05
CA GLU A 52 -8.42 62.75 30.22
C GLU A 52 -8.05 61.32 30.64
N LYS A 53 -8.05 61.05 31.95
CA LYS A 53 -7.77 59.70 32.46
C LYS A 53 -8.90 58.73 32.14
N ASN A 54 -10.15 59.17 32.21
CA ASN A 54 -11.31 58.36 31.86
C ASN A 54 -11.29 58.00 30.37
N GLU A 55 -11.05 58.97 29.48
CA GLU A 55 -10.91 58.72 28.04
C GLU A 55 -9.83 57.68 27.74
N LYS A 56 -8.69 57.78 28.43
CA LYS A 56 -7.60 56.80 28.27
C LYS A 56 -8.01 55.41 28.76
N LEU A 57 -8.68 55.32 29.90
CA LEU A 57 -9.16 54.05 30.44
C LEU A 57 -10.23 53.41 29.55
N GLU A 58 -11.11 54.20 28.95
CA GLU A 58 -12.10 53.73 27.97
C GLU A 58 -11.41 53.14 26.74
N SER A 59 -10.42 53.86 26.17
CA SER A 59 -9.62 53.36 25.05
C SER A 59 -8.87 52.06 25.40
N ASP A 60 -8.27 51.98 26.59
CA ASP A 60 -7.56 50.77 27.03
C ASP A 60 -8.53 49.60 27.25
N LEU A 61 -9.74 49.86 27.76
CA LEU A 61 -10.79 48.87 27.94
C LEU A 61 -11.28 48.32 26.60
N GLU A 62 -11.55 49.18 25.63
CA GLU A 62 -11.94 48.77 24.28
C GLU A 62 -10.85 47.89 23.62
N ALA A 63 -9.59 48.28 23.74
CA ALA A 63 -8.47 47.52 23.23
C ALA A 63 -8.33 46.14 23.92
N ALA A 64 -8.59 46.08 25.24
CA ALA A 64 -8.58 44.83 26.00
C ALA A 64 -9.73 43.91 25.59
N VAL A 65 -10.94 44.44 25.42
CA VAL A 65 -12.12 43.69 24.95
C VAL A 65 -11.86 43.11 23.56
N ALA A 66 -11.37 43.92 22.62
CA ALA A 66 -11.04 43.46 21.28
C ALA A 66 -9.97 42.35 21.26
N LYS A 67 -8.99 42.40 22.17
CA LYS A 67 -8.01 41.32 22.36
C LYS A 67 -8.67 40.06 22.96
N GLY A 68 -9.59 40.23 23.92
CA GLY A 68 -10.39 39.15 24.50
C GLY A 68 -11.20 38.39 23.45
N ASP A 69 -11.89 39.10 22.57
CA ASP A 69 -12.71 38.50 21.50
C ASP A 69 -11.84 37.73 20.47
N LYS A 70 -10.68 38.29 20.12
CA LYS A 70 -9.69 37.59 19.28
C LYS A 70 -9.14 36.33 19.94
N ALA A 71 -8.90 36.36 21.25
CA ALA A 71 -8.47 35.18 21.99
C ALA A 71 -9.59 34.13 22.05
N ALA A 72 -10.83 34.53 22.33
CA ALA A 72 -11.99 33.65 22.41
C ALA A 72 -12.26 32.93 21.07
N SER A 73 -12.23 33.67 19.96
CA SER A 73 -12.37 33.11 18.60
C SER A 73 -11.25 32.12 18.27
N LYS A 74 -9.99 32.44 18.63
CA LYS A 74 -8.85 31.52 18.44
C LYS A 74 -9.01 30.25 19.27
N VAL A 75 -9.46 30.34 20.52
CA VAL A 75 -9.74 29.19 21.38
C VAL A 75 -10.83 28.30 20.76
N SER A 76 -11.91 28.90 20.25
CA SER A 76 -12.98 28.15 19.58
C SER A 76 -12.46 27.41 18.33
N SER A 77 -11.65 28.07 17.51
CA SER A 77 -11.04 27.47 16.31
C SER A 77 -10.11 26.29 16.67
N LEU A 78 -9.21 26.49 17.64
CA LEU A 78 -8.32 25.42 18.12
C LEU A 78 -9.10 24.24 18.70
N LYS A 79 -10.18 24.49 19.43
CA LYS A 79 -11.05 23.42 19.96
C LYS A 79 -11.70 22.61 18.84
N GLY A 80 -12.10 23.26 17.74
CA GLY A 80 -12.56 22.59 16.52
C GLY A 80 -11.48 21.71 15.92
N GLN A 81 -10.29 22.27 15.68
CA GLN A 81 -9.15 21.54 15.12
C GLN A 81 -8.76 20.32 15.96
N VAL A 82 -8.76 20.44 17.30
CA VAL A 82 -8.48 19.31 18.21
C VAL A 82 -9.53 18.21 18.07
N LYS A 83 -10.80 18.57 17.92
CA LYS A 83 -11.88 17.58 17.71
C LYS A 83 -11.70 16.84 16.39
N ASP A 84 -11.39 17.57 15.32
CA ASP A 84 -11.21 17.01 13.98
C ASP A 84 -9.98 16.09 13.93
N LEU A 85 -8.85 16.52 14.49
CA LEU A 85 -7.64 15.71 14.61
C LEU A 85 -7.89 14.44 15.43
N LYS A 86 -8.68 14.53 16.51
CA LYS A 86 -9.03 13.34 17.30
C LYS A 86 -9.86 12.35 16.50
N SER A 87 -10.80 12.83 15.68
CA SER A 87 -11.59 11.97 14.79
C SER A 87 -10.71 11.30 13.73
N GLN A 88 -9.82 12.05 13.11
CA GLN A 88 -8.87 11.51 12.12
C GLN A 88 -7.94 10.47 12.76
N LEU A 89 -7.46 10.71 13.98
CA LEU A 89 -6.62 9.75 14.69
C LEU A 89 -7.37 8.44 14.92
N THR A 90 -8.62 8.49 15.38
CA THR A 90 -9.42 7.28 15.61
C THR A 90 -9.70 6.50 14.32
N GLU A 91 -9.87 7.19 13.19
CA GLU A 91 -10.08 6.56 11.88
C GLU A 91 -8.80 5.90 11.36
N VAL A 92 -7.66 6.56 11.53
CA VAL A 92 -6.34 6.01 11.17
C VAL A 92 -5.99 4.82 12.06
N GLU A 93 -6.25 4.89 13.35
CA GLU A 93 -6.02 3.78 14.29
C GLU A 93 -6.87 2.56 13.92
N ALA A 94 -8.16 2.76 13.62
CA ALA A 94 -9.05 1.68 13.20
C ALA A 94 -8.59 1.05 11.87
N SER A 95 -8.36 1.88 10.84
CA SER A 95 -7.91 1.39 9.53
C SER A 95 -6.53 0.72 9.57
N SER A 96 -5.61 1.23 10.38
CA SER A 96 -4.30 0.61 10.57
C SER A 96 -4.41 -0.73 11.30
N THR A 97 -5.32 -0.86 12.27
CA THR A 97 -5.54 -2.13 12.97
C THR A 97 -6.12 -3.17 12.01
N ASP A 98 -7.14 -2.80 11.23
CA ASP A 98 -7.75 -3.67 10.22
C ASP A 98 -6.72 -4.13 9.16
N ALA A 99 -5.85 -3.21 8.71
CA ALA A 99 -4.79 -3.53 7.76
C ALA A 99 -3.74 -4.49 8.34
N VAL A 100 -3.35 -4.28 9.61
CA VAL A 100 -2.43 -5.18 10.30
C VAL A 100 -3.06 -6.56 10.47
N ASP A 101 -4.32 -6.65 10.87
CA ASP A 101 -5.03 -7.93 11.03
C ASP A 101 -5.16 -8.68 9.71
N ALA A 102 -5.43 -7.97 8.61
CA ALA A 102 -5.45 -8.55 7.26
C ALA A 102 -4.08 -9.13 6.86
N ILE A 103 -3.00 -8.37 7.07
CA ILE A 103 -1.63 -8.82 6.78
C ILE A 103 -1.23 -10.02 7.66
N VAL A 104 -1.61 -10.01 8.94
CA VAL A 104 -1.34 -11.12 9.86
C VAL A 104 -2.02 -12.39 9.37
N LYS A 105 -3.28 -12.28 8.95
CA LYS A 105 -4.06 -13.40 8.40
C LYS A 105 -3.44 -13.95 7.11
N GLU A 106 -3.11 -13.09 6.16
CA GLU A 106 -2.44 -13.48 4.91
C GLU A 106 -1.10 -14.17 5.19
N ARG A 107 -0.32 -13.65 6.15
CA ARG A 107 0.95 -14.26 6.56
C ARG A 107 0.76 -15.65 7.16
N ASP A 108 -0.28 -15.85 7.97
CA ASP A 108 -0.60 -17.16 8.55
C ASP A 108 -1.08 -18.16 7.48
N GLU A 109 -1.90 -17.72 6.53
CA GLU A 109 -2.33 -18.53 5.38
C GLU A 109 -1.13 -18.97 4.52
N LEU A 110 -0.24 -18.04 4.15
CA LEU A 110 0.96 -18.35 3.38
C LEU A 110 1.91 -19.30 4.13
N ARG A 111 2.01 -19.19 5.45
CA ARG A 111 2.79 -20.15 6.25
C ARG A 111 2.20 -21.54 6.19
N ALA A 112 0.89 -21.67 6.32
CA ALA A 112 0.21 -22.97 6.22
C ALA A 112 0.42 -23.59 4.82
N GLU A 113 0.32 -22.80 3.76
CA GLU A 113 0.59 -23.27 2.39
C GLU A 113 2.05 -23.72 2.21
N MET A 114 3.01 -22.96 2.76
CA MET A 114 4.42 -23.34 2.72
C MET A 114 4.71 -24.65 3.46
N ASP A 115 4.09 -24.86 4.62
CA ASP A 115 4.19 -26.10 5.37
C ASP A 115 3.59 -27.27 4.59
N GLU A 116 2.45 -27.07 3.91
CA GLU A 116 1.82 -28.07 3.04
C GLU A 116 2.71 -28.42 1.84
N ILE A 117 3.28 -27.41 1.16
CA ILE A 117 4.22 -27.61 0.05
C ILE A 117 5.45 -28.38 0.51
N THR A 118 6.00 -28.02 1.68
CA THR A 118 7.17 -28.70 2.26
C THR A 118 6.87 -30.17 2.55
N SER A 119 5.68 -30.47 3.09
CA SER A 119 5.23 -31.84 3.32
C SER A 119 5.10 -32.62 2.01
N LYS A 120 4.47 -32.03 0.98
CA LYS A 120 4.35 -32.65 -0.35
C LYS A 120 5.71 -32.91 -0.99
N LEU A 121 6.66 -31.97 -0.90
CA LEU A 121 8.02 -32.15 -1.40
C LEU A 121 8.76 -33.27 -0.68
N SER A 122 8.60 -33.37 0.65
CA SER A 122 9.15 -34.48 1.41
C SER A 122 8.60 -35.82 0.92
N ARG A 123 7.27 -35.91 0.71
CA ARG A 123 6.63 -37.13 0.22
C ARG A 123 7.08 -37.50 -1.20
N VAL A 124 7.20 -36.52 -2.09
CA VAL A 124 7.75 -36.74 -3.44
C VAL A 124 9.18 -37.25 -3.37
N SER A 125 10.00 -36.69 -2.47
CA SER A 125 11.39 -37.12 -2.27
C SER A 125 11.51 -38.55 -1.76
N GLU A 126 10.61 -38.98 -0.87
CA GLU A 126 10.49 -40.38 -0.44
C GLU A 126 10.10 -41.30 -1.59
N LEU A 127 9.03 -40.96 -2.33
CA LEU A 127 8.58 -41.75 -3.49
C LEU A 127 9.68 -41.89 -4.55
N TYR A 128 10.47 -40.83 -4.77
CA TYR A 128 11.58 -40.87 -5.71
C TYR A 128 12.70 -41.80 -5.24
N ARG A 129 13.00 -41.82 -3.94
CA ARG A 129 13.95 -42.79 -3.34
C ARG A 129 13.45 -44.23 -3.46
N GLU A 130 12.19 -44.48 -3.12
CA GLU A 130 11.56 -45.80 -3.26
C GLU A 130 11.61 -46.29 -4.71
N THR A 131 11.20 -45.45 -5.66
CA THR A 131 11.20 -45.79 -7.09
C THR A 131 12.61 -46.02 -7.62
N SER A 132 13.59 -45.22 -7.16
CA SER A 132 14.99 -45.39 -7.56
C SER A 132 15.57 -46.71 -7.02
N ALA A 133 15.28 -47.06 -5.77
CA ALA A 133 15.71 -48.33 -5.18
C ALA A 133 15.03 -49.53 -5.86
N GLU A 134 13.75 -49.42 -6.21
CA GLU A 134 13.03 -50.46 -6.94
C GLU A 134 13.58 -50.63 -8.37
N LYS A 135 13.91 -49.52 -9.05
CA LYS A 135 14.56 -49.56 -10.37
C LYS A 135 15.95 -50.21 -10.30
N GLU A 136 16.74 -49.90 -9.28
CA GLU A 136 18.05 -50.50 -9.06
C GLU A 136 17.92 -52.01 -8.79
N ALA A 137 16.97 -52.42 -7.94
CA ALA A 137 16.65 -53.82 -7.69
C ALA A 137 16.09 -54.56 -8.93
N LEU A 138 15.39 -53.86 -9.84
CA LEU A 138 14.96 -54.42 -11.12
C LEU A 138 16.10 -54.53 -12.12
N GLN A 139 17.00 -53.54 -12.19
CA GLN A 139 18.21 -53.62 -13.03
C GLN A 139 19.14 -54.76 -12.60
N GLU A 140 19.16 -55.11 -11.32
CA GLU A 140 19.89 -56.27 -10.80
C GLU A 140 19.23 -57.63 -11.17
N LYS A 141 17.94 -57.63 -11.51
CA LYS A 141 17.16 -58.87 -11.76
C LYS A 141 16.79 -59.15 -13.21
N VAL A 142 16.88 -58.16 -14.11
CA VAL A 142 16.63 -58.37 -15.53
C VAL A 142 17.95 -58.57 -16.24
N ASP A 143 18.37 -59.83 -16.34
CA ASP A 143 19.56 -60.23 -17.08
C ASP A 143 19.36 -59.84 -18.55
N VAL A 144 20.33 -59.15 -19.15
CA VAL A 144 20.24 -58.66 -20.55
C VAL A 144 19.98 -59.83 -21.52
N SER A 145 20.41 -61.04 -21.15
CA SER A 145 20.10 -62.30 -21.84
C SER A 145 18.60 -62.65 -21.86
N ASP A 146 17.86 -62.38 -20.78
CA ASP A 146 16.42 -62.68 -20.71
C ASP A 146 15.62 -61.70 -21.58
N LEU A 147 16.04 -60.43 -21.61
CA LEU A 147 15.44 -59.43 -22.50
C LEU A 147 15.72 -59.74 -23.98
N LEU A 148 16.94 -60.17 -24.31
CA LEU A 148 17.30 -60.65 -25.65
C LEU A 148 16.53 -61.93 -26.02
N GLY A 149 16.37 -62.86 -25.08
CA GLY A 149 15.58 -64.07 -25.26
C GLY A 149 14.10 -63.77 -25.55
N ILE A 150 13.50 -62.83 -24.82
CA ILE A 150 12.14 -62.35 -25.09
C ILE A 150 12.05 -61.69 -26.48
N TYR A 151 13.04 -60.89 -26.88
CA TYR A 151 13.05 -60.24 -28.19
C TYR A 151 13.19 -61.22 -29.35
N ILE A 152 14.04 -62.25 -29.19
CA ILE A 152 14.22 -63.34 -30.16
C ILE A 152 12.92 -64.15 -30.27
N VAL A 153 12.31 -64.52 -29.14
CA VAL A 153 11.03 -65.25 -29.13
C VAL A 153 9.92 -64.42 -29.77
N LEU A 154 9.82 -63.12 -29.48
CA LEU A 154 8.86 -62.22 -30.14
C LEU A 154 9.08 -62.15 -31.66
N LEU A 155 10.32 -62.04 -32.12
CA LEU A 155 10.65 -62.05 -33.54
C LEU A 155 10.27 -63.38 -34.21
N GLU A 156 10.54 -64.50 -33.56
CA GLU A 156 10.30 -65.86 -34.09
C GLU A 156 8.83 -66.31 -34.03
N THR A 157 8.08 -65.94 -33.00
CA THR A 157 6.68 -66.41 -32.83
C THR A 157 5.64 -65.37 -33.22
N VAL A 158 5.87 -64.08 -32.94
CA VAL A 158 4.88 -63.03 -33.16
C VAL A 158 5.10 -62.30 -34.49
N PHE A 159 6.36 -62.06 -34.88
CA PHE A 159 6.68 -61.35 -36.11
C PHE A 159 6.89 -62.25 -37.34
N TYR A 160 7.06 -63.56 -37.19
CA TYR A 160 7.13 -64.51 -38.32
C TYR A 160 5.87 -64.52 -39.19
N GLY A 161 4.76 -63.95 -38.71
CA GLY A 161 3.53 -63.71 -39.48
C GLY A 161 3.47 -62.36 -40.20
N LYS A 162 4.37 -61.41 -39.93
CA LYS A 162 4.33 -60.06 -40.54
C LYS A 162 5.23 -59.98 -41.78
N PRO A 163 4.74 -59.36 -42.88
CA PRO A 163 5.47 -59.26 -44.13
C PRO A 163 6.90 -58.72 -44.02
N HIS A 164 7.12 -57.69 -43.19
CA HIS A 164 8.41 -57.03 -43.02
C HIS A 164 9.49 -57.95 -42.45
N ALA A 165 9.18 -58.73 -41.42
CA ALA A 165 10.16 -59.62 -40.76
C ALA A 165 10.58 -60.79 -41.66
N ARG A 166 9.63 -61.39 -42.38
CA ARG A 166 9.94 -62.44 -43.36
C ARG A 166 10.84 -61.95 -44.48
N ILE A 167 10.58 -60.76 -45.02
CA ILE A 167 11.40 -60.19 -46.10
C ILE A 167 12.84 -59.94 -45.62
N LEU A 168 13.02 -59.37 -44.42
CA LEU A 168 14.36 -59.18 -43.84
C LEU A 168 15.09 -60.51 -43.63
N TYR A 169 14.41 -61.53 -43.12
CA TYR A 169 15.00 -62.86 -42.94
C TYR A 169 15.42 -63.51 -44.26
N THR A 170 14.55 -63.49 -45.28
CA THR A 170 14.87 -64.03 -46.62
C THR A 170 16.03 -63.29 -47.28
N LEU A 171 16.12 -61.96 -47.12
CA LEU A 171 17.24 -61.18 -47.66
C LEU A 171 18.54 -61.43 -46.90
N HIS A 172 18.48 -61.67 -45.59
CA HIS A 172 19.64 -62.00 -44.77
C HIS A 172 20.26 -63.36 -45.17
N ASP A 173 19.45 -64.37 -45.44
CA ASP A 173 19.93 -65.71 -45.78
C ASP A 173 20.60 -65.77 -47.17
N ILE A 174 20.11 -64.99 -48.13
CA ILE A 174 20.55 -65.05 -49.53
C ILE A 174 21.70 -64.06 -49.82
N LYS A 175 21.85 -62.99 -49.02
CA LYS A 175 22.92 -61.97 -49.08
C LYS A 175 23.21 -61.32 -50.44
N LYS A 176 22.34 -61.54 -51.44
CA LYS A 176 22.46 -61.04 -52.82
C LYS A 176 21.18 -60.29 -53.22
N PRO A 177 21.23 -59.40 -54.23
CA PRO A 177 20.04 -58.72 -54.74
C PRO A 177 18.99 -59.73 -55.23
N ILE A 178 17.76 -59.65 -54.69
CA ILE A 178 16.65 -60.52 -55.09
C ILE A 178 15.57 -59.67 -55.77
N LYS A 179 14.99 -60.20 -56.85
CA LYS A 179 13.82 -59.57 -57.48
C LYS A 179 12.59 -59.69 -56.57
N ARG A 180 11.78 -58.63 -56.50
CA ARG A 180 10.52 -58.59 -55.73
C ARG A 180 9.63 -59.82 -55.96
N LYS A 181 9.51 -60.30 -57.20
CA LYS A 181 8.72 -61.49 -57.55
C LYS A 181 9.22 -62.74 -56.81
N ASN A 182 10.53 -62.93 -56.79
CA ASN A 182 11.16 -64.07 -56.12
C ASN A 182 11.05 -63.95 -54.59
N LEU A 183 11.03 -62.73 -54.04
CA LEU A 183 10.73 -62.53 -52.62
C LEU A 183 9.30 -62.93 -52.28
N ALA A 184 8.31 -62.61 -53.13
CA ALA A 184 6.93 -63.05 -52.93
C ALA A 184 6.81 -64.58 -52.97
N ASP A 185 7.45 -65.22 -53.95
CA ASP A 185 7.44 -66.67 -54.12
C ASP A 185 8.15 -67.39 -52.94
N SER A 186 9.30 -66.88 -52.48
CA SER A 186 10.08 -67.51 -51.40
C SER A 186 9.54 -67.23 -50.00
N SER A 187 8.86 -66.09 -49.77
CA SER A 187 8.33 -65.72 -48.44
C SER A 187 6.88 -66.16 -48.21
N GLY A 188 6.19 -66.60 -49.27
CA GLY A 188 4.79 -67.00 -49.24
C GLY A 188 3.81 -65.86 -48.94
N ILE A 189 4.24 -64.61 -49.15
CA ILE A 189 3.44 -63.39 -48.89
C ILE A 189 2.84 -62.89 -50.20
N MET A 190 1.63 -62.34 -50.14
CA MET A 190 0.98 -61.74 -51.32
C MET A 190 1.86 -60.63 -51.93
N PRO A 191 2.02 -60.57 -53.27
CA PRO A 191 2.91 -59.60 -53.93
C PRO A 191 2.66 -58.13 -53.57
N ALA A 192 1.39 -57.75 -53.34
CA ALA A 192 1.02 -56.40 -52.93
C ALA A 192 1.50 -56.05 -51.50
N GLN A 193 1.47 -57.02 -50.59
CA GLN A 193 1.96 -56.86 -49.22
C GLN A 193 3.49 -56.85 -49.17
N VAL A 194 4.14 -57.61 -50.05
CA VAL A 194 5.60 -57.58 -50.22
C VAL A 194 6.06 -56.20 -50.69
N LEU A 195 5.39 -55.64 -51.69
CA LEU A 195 5.71 -54.30 -52.19
C LEU A 195 5.58 -53.25 -51.08
N LYS A 196 4.45 -53.22 -50.37
CA LYS A 196 4.23 -52.29 -49.27
C LYS A 196 5.31 -52.44 -48.19
N ALA A 197 5.61 -53.66 -47.79
CA ALA A 197 6.62 -53.93 -46.78
C ALA A 197 8.04 -53.54 -47.22
N ILE A 198 8.39 -53.71 -48.50
CA ILE A 198 9.68 -53.24 -49.04
C ILE A 198 9.78 -51.72 -48.96
N HIS A 199 8.73 -50.99 -49.33
CA HIS A 199 8.73 -49.52 -49.24
C HIS A 199 8.82 -49.05 -47.79
N ASP A 200 8.06 -49.66 -46.88
CA ASP A 200 8.13 -49.36 -45.45
C ASP A 200 9.56 -49.62 -44.91
N LEU A 201 10.18 -50.75 -45.26
CA LEU A 201 11.56 -51.08 -44.87
C LEU A 201 12.61 -50.18 -45.53
N ALA A 202 12.37 -49.70 -46.74
CA ALA A 202 13.25 -48.78 -47.43
C ALA A 202 13.21 -47.37 -46.82
N ASN A 203 12.02 -46.92 -46.40
CA ASN A 203 11.84 -45.66 -45.67
C ASN A 203 12.59 -45.67 -44.33
N GLU A 204 12.61 -46.81 -43.63
CA GLU A 204 13.37 -47.03 -42.40
C GLU A 204 14.87 -47.34 -42.66
N ASN A 205 15.35 -47.17 -43.89
CA ASN A 205 16.75 -47.40 -44.31
C ASN A 205 17.31 -48.81 -44.09
N LEU A 206 16.46 -49.80 -43.88
CA LEU A 206 16.89 -51.20 -43.68
C LEU A 206 17.21 -51.89 -45.01
N VAL A 207 16.53 -51.48 -46.07
CA VAL A 207 16.58 -52.10 -47.40
C VAL A 207 16.73 -51.02 -48.49
N SER A 208 17.37 -51.37 -49.60
CA SER A 208 17.40 -50.58 -50.83
C SER A 208 16.54 -51.25 -51.88
N TYR A 209 15.65 -50.48 -52.51
CA TYR A 209 14.78 -50.96 -53.57
C TYR A 209 15.00 -50.11 -54.82
N ASN A 210 15.28 -50.77 -55.94
CA ASN A 210 15.41 -50.12 -57.24
C ASN A 210 14.12 -50.38 -58.04
N GLU A 211 13.35 -49.33 -58.32
CA GLU A 211 12.04 -49.46 -58.97
C GLU A 211 12.12 -49.94 -60.42
N ASP A 212 13.17 -49.54 -61.16
CA ASP A 212 13.37 -49.89 -62.57
C ASP A 212 13.70 -51.39 -62.75
N THR A 213 14.53 -51.93 -61.86
CA THR A 213 15.00 -53.33 -61.91
C THR A 213 14.22 -54.27 -61.00
N GLN A 214 13.36 -53.72 -60.14
CA GLN A 214 12.59 -54.39 -59.09
C GLN A 214 13.46 -55.24 -58.14
N GLN A 215 14.72 -54.84 -57.94
CA GLN A 215 15.67 -55.54 -57.07
C GLN A 215 15.67 -54.93 -55.68
N VAL A 216 15.77 -55.82 -54.69
CA VAL A 216 15.78 -55.49 -53.27
C VAL A 216 17.10 -55.97 -52.68
N THR A 217 17.81 -55.10 -51.98
CA THR A 217 19.07 -55.41 -51.28
C THR A 217 19.03 -54.94 -49.85
N LEU A 218 19.59 -55.73 -48.94
CA LEU A 218 19.72 -55.33 -47.54
C LEU A 218 20.83 -54.27 -47.43
N LYS A 219 20.55 -53.13 -46.77
CA LYS A 219 21.54 -52.05 -46.60
C LYS A 219 22.46 -52.27 -45.39
N LYS A 220 21.97 -52.99 -44.37
CA LYS A 220 22.69 -53.24 -43.12
C LYS A 220 22.44 -54.69 -42.70
N GLU A 221 23.50 -55.45 -42.39
CA GLU A 221 23.32 -56.75 -41.76
C GLU A 221 22.63 -56.55 -40.41
N ILE A 222 21.49 -57.21 -40.23
CA ILE A 222 20.74 -57.21 -38.97
C ILE A 222 21.06 -58.52 -38.27
N MET A 223 22.30 -58.65 -37.80
CA MET A 223 22.80 -59.45 -36.66
C MET A 223 24.14 -58.87 -36.21
#